data_AF-A0A2A4N3L4-F1
#
_entry.id   AF-A0A2A4N3L4-F1
#
_cell.length_a   1.000
_cell.length_b   1.000
_cell.length_c   1.000
_cell.angle_alpha   90.00
_cell.angle_beta   90.00
_cell.angle_gamma   90.00
#
_symmetry.space_group_name_H-M   'P 1'
#
loop_
_entity.id
_entity.type
_entity.pdbx_description
1 polymer ?
#
loop_
_entity_poly.entity_id
_entity_poly.type
_entity_poly.pdbx_seq_one_letter_code
_entity_poly.pdbx_strand_id
1 'polypeptide(L)'
;MANSSIGTPQQLRDPNYTPPLIKAIPLGIQHVLAMFVSNVTPAIIVAGAAGFGFGSEAGAMGFPDMSYMIQMSMLFAGVATLLQTLTIGPVGAALPIVQGTSFA
;
A
#
# COMPACT_ATOMS: atom_id res chain seq x y z
N MET A 1 -33.89 5.93 5.01
CA MET A 1 -33.09 6.89 5.79
C MET A 1 -31.62 6.54 5.56
N ALA A 2 -30.82 7.45 5.02
CA ALA A 2 -29.40 7.17 4.80
C ALA A 2 -28.75 6.94 6.17
N ASN A 3 -28.15 5.77 6.37
CA ASN A 3 -27.42 5.45 7.61
C ASN A 3 -26.22 6.40 7.70
N SER A 4 -26.36 7.51 8.43
CA SER A 4 -25.30 8.49 8.77
C SER A 4 -24.26 7.89 9.74
N SER A 5 -23.87 6.63 9.51
CA SER A 5 -23.10 5.88 10.47
C SER A 5 -21.64 6.37 10.54
N ILE A 6 -21.15 7.05 9.50
CA ILE A 6 -19.76 7.53 9.37
C ILE A 6 -19.62 9.06 9.26
N GLY A 7 -20.71 9.79 9.00
CA GLY A 7 -20.71 11.26 8.85
C GLY A 7 -21.90 11.76 8.03
N THR A 8 -22.02 13.08 7.90
CA THR A 8 -22.98 13.74 6.99
C THR A 8 -22.46 13.70 5.55
N PRO A 9 -23.33 13.84 4.52
CA PRO A 9 -22.90 13.90 3.12
C PRO A 9 -21.88 15.01 2.82
N GLN A 10 -21.95 16.13 3.56
CA GLN A 10 -20.99 17.24 3.45
C GLN A 10 -19.63 16.86 4.03
N GLN A 11 -19.61 16.15 5.17
CA GLN A 11 -18.38 15.65 5.79
C GLN A 11 -17.68 14.59 4.93
N LEU A 12 -18.44 13.69 4.30
CA LEU A 12 -17.88 12.64 3.43
C LEU A 12 -17.27 13.19 2.12
N ARG A 13 -17.53 14.45 1.77
CA ARG A 13 -16.92 15.13 0.62
C ARG A 13 -15.62 15.86 0.98
N ASP A 14 -15.35 16.08 2.26
CA ASP A 14 -14.15 16.77 2.73
C ASP A 14 -13.00 15.76 2.87
N PRO A 15 -11.89 15.92 2.12
CA PRO A 15 -10.72 15.05 2.24
C PRO A 15 -10.05 15.09 3.63
N ASN A 16 -10.29 16.14 4.42
CA ASN A 16 -9.72 16.31 5.75
C ASN A 16 -10.59 15.73 6.86
N TYR A 17 -11.84 15.35 6.56
CA TYR A 17 -12.73 14.78 7.55
C TYR A 17 -12.32 13.35 7.87
N THR A 18 -11.93 13.14 9.13
CA THR A 18 -11.61 11.81 9.65
C THR A 18 -12.83 11.24 10.38
N PRO A 19 -13.42 10.11 9.92
CA PRO A 19 -14.53 9.47 10.63
C PRO A 19 -14.08 8.91 11.99
N PRO A 20 -15.02 8.55 12.88
CA PRO A 20 -14.69 7.98 14.20
C PRO A 20 -13.70 6.82 14.09
N LEU A 21 -12.68 6.80 14.95
CA LEU A 21 -11.57 5.83 14.89
C LEU A 21 -12.03 4.36 14.84
N ILE A 22 -13.12 4.05 15.54
CA ILE A 22 -13.75 2.71 15.56
C ILE A 22 -14.13 2.23 14.16
N LYS A 23 -14.45 3.16 13.25
CA LYS A 23 -14.75 2.87 11.84
C LYS A 23 -13.57 3.14 10.93
N ALA A 24 -12.79 4.20 11.20
CA ALA A 24 -11.64 4.56 10.40
C ALA A 24 -10.56 3.46 10.36
N ILE A 25 -10.30 2.79 11.50
CA ILE A 25 -9.26 1.75 11.59
C ILE A 25 -9.62 0.52 10.72
N PRO A 26 -10.80 -0.11 10.86
CA PRO A 26 -11.20 -1.21 9.97
C PRO A 26 -11.21 -0.80 8.50
N LEU A 27 -11.68 0.41 8.19
CA LEU A 27 -11.68 0.93 6.81
C LEU A 27 -10.26 1.11 6.26
N GLY A 28 -9.30 1.54 7.08
CA GLY A 28 -7.89 1.64 6.69
C GLY A 28 -7.28 0.25 6.44
N ILE A 29 -7.53 -0.70 7.34
CA ILE A 29 -7.06 -2.09 7.19
C ILE A 29 -7.61 -2.70 5.90
N GLN A 30 -8.90 -2.53 5.60
CA GLN A 30 -9.50 -3.07 4.38
C GLN A 30 -8.79 -2.54 3.11
N HIS A 31 -8.33 -1.29 3.17
CA HIS A 31 -7.70 -0.62 2.04
C HIS A 31 -6.26 -1.09 1.85
N VAL A 32 -5.52 -1.25 2.95
CA VAL A 32 -4.19 -1.87 2.94
C VAL A 32 -4.25 -3.31 2.42
N LEU A 33 -5.22 -4.10 2.89
CA LEU A 33 -5.43 -5.47 2.42
C LEU A 33 -5.79 -5.52 0.93
N ALA A 34 -6.61 -4.57 0.45
CA ALA A 34 -6.95 -4.47 -0.96
C ALA A 34 -5.72 -4.18 -1.85
N MET A 35 -4.76 -3.39 -1.35
CA MET A 35 -3.53 -3.06 -2.08
C MET A 35 -2.38 -4.05 -1.88
N PHE A 36 -2.50 -4.95 -0.91
CA PHE A 36 -1.45 -5.92 -0.60
C PHE A 36 -1.10 -6.76 -1.84
N VAL A 37 -2.11 -7.34 -2.49
CA VAL A 37 -1.90 -8.21 -3.66
C VAL A 37 -1.33 -7.43 -4.84
N SER A 38 -1.81 -6.19 -5.09
CA SER A 38 -1.31 -5.38 -6.20
C SER A 38 0.17 -5.00 -6.06
N ASN A 39 0.67 -4.89 -4.82
CA ASN A 39 2.05 -4.48 -4.60
C ASN A 39 3.03 -5.67 -4.48
N VAL A 40 2.54 -6.82 -4.02
CA VAL A 40 3.33 -8.05 -3.89
C VAL A 40 3.49 -8.76 -5.24
N THR A 41 2.46 -8.75 -6.08
CA THR A 41 2.43 -9.50 -7.34
C THR A 41 3.56 -9.09 -8.31
N PRO A 42 3.78 -7.79 -8.60
CA PRO A 42 4.88 -7.38 -9.48
C PRO A 42 6.26 -7.77 -8.94
N ALA A 43 6.47 -7.69 -7.61
CA ALA A 43 7.73 -8.09 -6.99
C ALA A 43 7.99 -9.59 -7.16
N ILE A 44 6.95 -10.43 -7.04
CA ILE A 44 7.06 -11.88 -7.29
C ILE A 44 7.36 -12.17 -8.77
N ILE A 45 6.68 -11.48 -9.70
CA ILE A 45 6.89 -11.65 -11.13
C ILE A 45 8.34 -11.32 -11.50
N VAL A 46 8.86 -10.17 -11.05
CA VAL A 46 10.24 -9.75 -11.33
C VAL A 46 11.25 -10.67 -10.64
N ALA A 47 11.04 -11.05 -9.37
CA ALA A 47 11.90 -12.00 -8.68
C ALA A 47 11.97 -13.35 -9.39
N GLY A 48 10.82 -13.86 -9.86
CA GLY A 48 10.74 -15.09 -10.65
C GLY A 48 11.47 -14.99 -11.98
N ALA A 49 11.26 -13.89 -12.73
CA ALA A 49 11.92 -13.66 -14.02
C ALA A 49 13.44 -13.45 -13.89
N ALA A 50 13.89 -12.81 -12.80
CA ALA A 50 15.30 -12.56 -12.51
C ALA A 50 16.05 -13.80 -11.97
N GLY A 51 15.38 -14.93 -11.77
CA GLY A 51 15.99 -16.17 -11.27
C GLY A 51 16.09 -16.26 -9.74
N PHE A 52 15.49 -15.32 -9.00
CA PHE A 52 15.36 -15.34 -7.53
C PHE A 52 14.04 -15.99 -7.08
N GLY A 53 13.45 -16.82 -7.94
CA GLY A 53 12.20 -17.54 -7.70
C GLY A 53 12.29 -18.56 -6.56
N PHE A 54 11.14 -19.11 -6.16
CA PHE A 54 11.05 -20.20 -5.19
C PHE A 54 11.91 -21.40 -5.63
N GLY A 55 12.91 -21.77 -4.83
CA GLY A 55 13.78 -22.93 -5.10
C GLY A 55 15.03 -22.67 -5.95
N SER A 56 15.42 -21.41 -6.18
CA SER A 56 16.64 -21.04 -6.91
C SER A 56 17.94 -21.39 -6.16
N GLU A 57 19.04 -21.63 -6.89
CA GLU A 57 20.38 -21.90 -6.33
C GLU A 57 20.90 -20.74 -5.46
N ALA A 58 20.43 -19.51 -5.71
CA ALA A 58 20.67 -18.34 -4.86
C ALA A 58 20.01 -18.48 -3.46
N GLY A 59 18.81 -19.09 -3.40
CA GLY A 59 18.16 -19.44 -2.13
C GLY A 59 18.90 -20.53 -1.34
N ALA A 60 19.69 -21.37 -2.01
CA ALA A 60 20.56 -22.36 -1.36
C ALA A 60 21.82 -21.75 -0.72
N MET A 61 22.22 -20.53 -1.13
CA MET A 61 23.30 -19.75 -0.50
C MET A 61 22.84 -18.91 0.70
N GLY A 62 21.60 -19.08 1.17
CA GLY A 62 21.13 -18.53 2.45
C GLY A 62 20.57 -17.12 2.40
N PHE A 63 20.33 -16.54 1.21
CA PHE A 63 19.63 -15.27 1.09
C PHE A 63 18.15 -15.48 0.72
N PRO A 64 17.20 -15.00 1.54
CA PRO A 64 15.78 -15.09 1.23
C PRO A 64 15.38 -13.97 0.24
N ASP A 65 15.94 -14.00 -0.97
CA ASP A 65 15.92 -12.91 -1.97
C ASP A 65 14.51 -12.49 -2.39
N MET A 66 13.59 -13.44 -2.55
CA MET A 66 12.19 -13.13 -2.86
C MET A 66 11.49 -12.42 -1.70
N SER A 67 11.72 -12.87 -0.47
CA SER A 67 11.12 -12.23 0.71
C SER A 67 11.66 -10.82 0.92
N TYR A 68 12.93 -10.60 0.57
CA TYR A 68 13.56 -9.29 0.61
C TYR A 68 12.94 -8.34 -0.42
N MET A 69 12.73 -8.78 -1.67
CA MET A 69 12.02 -7.98 -2.67
C MET A 69 10.60 -7.63 -2.25
N ILE A 70 9.86 -8.58 -1.66
CA ILE A 70 8.50 -8.35 -1.16
C ILE A 70 8.53 -7.32 -0.01
N GLN A 71 9.41 -7.49 0.97
CA GLN A 71 9.56 -6.57 2.10
C GLN A 71 9.92 -5.16 1.64
N MET A 72 10.87 -5.05 0.70
CA MET A 72 11.31 -3.75 0.18
C MET A 72 10.20 -3.08 -0.66
N SER A 73 9.46 -3.85 -1.48
CA SER A 73 8.28 -3.37 -2.21
C SER A 73 7.23 -2.81 -1.25
N MET A 74 6.92 -3.53 -0.16
CA MET A 74 5.93 -3.08 0.83
C MET A 74 6.39 -1.85 1.60
N LEU A 75 7.66 -1.82 1.98
CA LEU A 75 8.25 -0.68 2.68
C LEU A 75 8.16 0.59 1.83
N PHE A 76 8.61 0.54 0.57
CA PHE A 76 8.58 1.71 -0.31
C PHE A 76 7.16 2.11 -0.73
N ALA A 77 6.24 1.17 -0.93
CA ALA A 77 4.83 1.50 -1.16
C ALA A 77 4.24 2.29 0.03
N GLY A 78 4.58 1.91 1.26
CA GLY A 78 4.21 2.64 2.47
C GLY A 78 4.85 4.03 2.53
N VAL A 79 6.15 4.13 2.30
CA VAL A 79 6.87 5.43 2.27
C VAL A 79 6.30 6.36 1.21
N ALA A 80 6.05 5.87 0.00
CA ALA A 80 5.47 6.65 -1.09
C ALA A 80 4.05 7.12 -0.75
N THR A 81 3.25 6.26 -0.12
CA THR A 81 1.91 6.63 0.39
C THR A 81 2.00 7.74 1.45
N LEU A 82 2.94 7.66 2.39
CA LEU A 82 3.17 8.70 3.39
C LEU A 82 3.62 10.02 2.75
N LEU A 83 4.52 9.96 1.78
CA LEU A 83 4.96 11.14 1.02
C LEU A 83 3.80 11.81 0.27
N GLN A 84 2.90 11.01 -0.30
CA GLN A 84 1.75 11.52 -1.05
C GLN A 84 0.68 12.13 -0.14
N THR A 85 0.49 11.56 1.05
CA THR A 85 -0.53 11.95 2.03
C THR A 85 -0.11 13.10 2.94
N LEU A 86 1.15 13.10 3.41
CA LEU A 86 1.66 14.11 4.33
C LEU A 86 2.30 15.30 3.60
N THR A 87 2.73 15.12 2.35
CA THR A 87 3.46 16.12 1.53
C THR A 87 4.77 16.59 2.18
N ILE A 88 5.87 16.53 1.45
CA ILE A 88 7.16 17.11 1.90
C ILE A 88 7.52 18.24 0.93
N GLY A 89 7.19 19.47 1.31
CA GLY A 89 7.38 20.65 0.44
C GLY A 89 6.51 20.55 -0.83
N PRO A 90 7.08 20.72 -2.04
CA PRO A 90 6.33 20.62 -3.30
C PRO A 90 6.04 19.17 -3.72
N VAL A 91 6.50 18.16 -2.96
CA VAL A 91 6.37 16.74 -3.32
C VAL A 91 5.19 16.11 -2.57
N GLY A 92 4.20 15.63 -3.33
CA GLY A 92 2.96 15.01 -2.85
C GLY A 92 1.72 15.87 -3.14
N ALA A 93 0.52 15.30 -3.04
CA ALA A 93 -0.73 16.01 -3.34
C ALA A 93 -1.52 16.43 -2.10
N ALA A 94 -1.05 16.10 -0.88
CA ALA A 94 -1.79 16.28 0.38
C ALA A 94 -3.20 15.66 0.33
N LEU A 95 -3.32 14.53 -0.38
CA LEU A 95 -4.58 13.81 -0.58
C LEU A 95 -4.42 12.36 -0.11
N PRO A 96 -5.52 11.71 0.33
CA PRO A 96 -5.54 10.31 0.73
C PRO A 96 -5.39 9.38 -0.48
N ILE A 97 -4.20 9.39 -1.09
CA ILE A 97 -3.81 8.57 -2.24
C ILE A 97 -2.85 7.51 -1.74
N VAL A 98 -3.17 6.25 -1.98
CA VAL A 98 -2.28 5.14 -1.65
C VAL A 98 -1.52 4.70 -2.90
N GLN A 99 -0.22 4.54 -2.73
CA GLN A 99 0.72 4.22 -3.81
C GLN A 99 0.90 2.71 -3.90
N GLY A 100 0.93 2.22 -5.14
CA GLY A 100 1.16 0.82 -5.44
C GLY A 100 2.15 0.60 -6.57
N THR A 101 2.61 -0.64 -6.71
CA THR A 101 3.60 -1.01 -7.72
C THR A 101 2.92 -1.16 -9.09
N SER A 102 3.43 -0.46 -10.10
CA SER A 102 2.88 -0.49 -11.47
C SER A 102 3.14 -1.84 -12.15
N PHE A 103 2.21 -2.26 -13.03
CA PHE A 103 2.36 -3.43 -13.93
C PHE A 103 2.84 -3.05 -15.34
N ALA A 104 2.98 -1.75 -15.63
CA ALA A 104 3.47 -1.21 -16.89
C ALA A 104 5.00 -1.11 -16.91
#